data_AF-A0A968GS28-F1
#
_entry.id   AF-A0A968GS28-F1
#
_cell.length_a   1.000
_cell.length_b   1.000
_cell.length_c   1.000
_cell.angle_alpha   90.00
_cell.angle_beta   90.00
_cell.angle_gamma   90.00
#
_symmetry.space_group_name_H-M   'P 1'
#
loop_
_entity.id
_entity.type
_entity.pdbx_description
1 polymer ?
#
loop_
_entity_poly.entity_id
_entity_poly.type
_entity_poly.pdbx_seq_one_letter_code
_entity_poly.pdbx_strand_id
1 'polypeptide(L)'
;MKKLIQAIDFIEDFMRWSRRRKDIRAAALIGSYARESPTESSDVDLVIIAEDPQAYITDAEWTRVFGRVITQKVEEYGKLTSLRVWYECGLEIEYGFT
;
A
#
# COMPACT_ATOMS: atom_id res chain seq x y z
N MET A 1 10.38 -11.90 -12.95
CA MET A 1 9.89 -10.96 -13.99
C MET A 1 8.39 -10.66 -13.89
N LYS A 2 7.50 -11.66 -13.86
CA LYS A 2 6.03 -11.45 -13.76
C LYS A 2 5.60 -10.64 -12.51
N LYS A 3 6.14 -10.98 -11.32
CA LYS A 3 5.83 -10.27 -10.06
C LYS A 3 6.26 -8.79 -10.09
N LEU A 4 7.43 -8.49 -10.67
CA LEU A 4 7.94 -7.12 -10.78
C LEU A 4 7.01 -6.24 -11.62
N ILE A 5 6.57 -6.74 -12.78
CA ILE A 5 5.61 -6.02 -13.64
C ILE A 5 4.31 -5.76 -12.87
N GLN A 6 3.80 -6.79 -12.20
CA GLN A 6 2.57 -6.68 -11.42
C GLN A 6 2.66 -5.68 -10.26
N ALA A 7 3.81 -5.61 -9.58
CA ALA A 7 4.05 -4.62 -8.54
C ALA A 7 4.13 -3.20 -9.12
N ILE A 8 4.76 -3.02 -10.28
CA ILE A 8 4.80 -1.72 -10.98
C ILE A 8 3.38 -1.28 -11.39
N ASP A 9 2.59 -2.18 -11.99
CA ASP A 9 1.20 -1.90 -12.37
C ASP A 9 0.37 -1.49 -11.15
N PHE A 10 0.53 -2.21 -10.04
CA PHE A 10 -0.10 -1.88 -8.77
C PHE A 10 0.29 -0.48 -8.27
N ILE A 11 1.59 -0.14 -8.28
CA ILE A 11 2.08 1.16 -7.83
C ILE A 11 1.48 2.29 -8.68
N GLU A 12 1.37 2.09 -10.00
CA GLU A 12 0.71 3.06 -10.87
C GLU A 12 -0.77 3.25 -10.55
N ASP A 13 -1.50 2.16 -10.32
CA ASP A 13 -2.92 2.21 -9.94
C ASP A 13 -3.11 2.88 -8.58
N PHE A 14 -2.25 2.59 -7.61
CA PHE A 14 -2.24 3.26 -6.32
C PHE A 14 -1.97 4.76 -6.44
N MET A 15 -1.00 5.17 -7.28
CA MET A 15 -0.74 6.59 -7.54
C MET A 15 -1.96 7.29 -8.17
N ARG A 16 -2.65 6.64 -9.11
CA ARG A 16 -3.88 7.20 -9.72
C ARG A 16 -5.02 7.30 -8.72
N TRP A 17 -5.19 6.28 -7.87
CA TRP A 17 -6.23 6.24 -6.86
C TRP A 17 -6.01 7.29 -5.77
N SER A 18 -4.80 7.38 -5.23
CA SER A 18 -4.46 8.32 -4.15
C SER A 18 -4.61 9.78 -4.59
N ARG A 19 -4.20 10.12 -5.82
CA ARG A 19 -4.40 11.47 -6.40
C ARG A 19 -5.87 11.90 -6.52
N ARG A 20 -6.81 10.96 -6.53
CA ARG A 20 -8.26 11.27 -6.62
C ARG A 20 -8.91 11.47 -5.25
N ARG A 21 -8.21 11.16 -4.16
CA ARG A 21 -8.68 11.34 -2.79
C ARG A 21 -8.29 12.73 -2.31
N LYS A 22 -9.29 13.55 -1.94
CA LYS A 22 -9.05 14.93 -1.49
C LYS A 22 -8.45 14.99 -0.08
N ASP A 23 -8.67 13.94 0.69
CA ASP A 23 -8.25 13.75 2.07
C ASP A 23 -6.86 13.09 2.19
N ILE A 24 -6.27 12.63 1.08
CA ILE A 24 -4.86 12.22 1.05
C ILE A 24 -4.02 13.45 0.65
N ARG A 25 -3.13 13.87 1.56
CA ARG A 25 -2.25 15.02 1.33
C ARG A 25 -0.99 14.64 0.56
N ALA A 26 -0.45 13.46 0.83
CA ALA A 26 0.70 12.92 0.13
C ALA A 26 0.71 11.40 0.18
N ALA A 27 1.38 10.79 -0.80
CA ALA A 27 1.71 9.37 -0.79
C ALA A 27 3.12 9.18 -1.36
N ALA A 28 3.88 8.24 -0.80
CA ALA A 28 5.24 7.95 -1.20
C ALA A 28 5.49 6.44 -1.28
N LEU A 29 6.19 6.01 -2.33
CA LEU A 29 6.81 4.70 -2.39
C LEU A 29 8.10 4.73 -1.58
N ILE A 30 8.30 3.75 -0.71
CA ILE A 30 9.54 3.58 0.05
C ILE A 30 10.10 2.17 -0.15
N GLY A 31 11.03 1.75 0.70
CA GLY A 31 11.47 0.36 0.73
C GLY A 31 12.29 -0.06 -0.49
N SER A 32 12.23 -1.35 -0.82
CA SER A 32 13.07 -1.97 -1.84
C SER A 32 12.74 -1.51 -3.27
N TYR A 33 11.46 -1.28 -3.57
CA TYR A 33 11.01 -0.76 -4.86
C TYR A 33 11.43 0.69 -5.09
N ALA A 34 11.40 1.54 -4.06
CA ALA A 34 11.92 2.91 -4.17
C ALA A 34 13.45 2.97 -4.39
N ARG A 35 14.18 1.94 -3.92
CA ARG A 35 15.64 1.83 -4.07
C ARG A 35 16.08 1.10 -5.33
N GLU A 36 15.14 0.74 -6.20
CA GLU A 36 15.40 -0.05 -7.42
C GLU A 36 16.12 -1.39 -7.13
N SER A 37 15.92 -1.95 -5.94
CA SER A 37 16.55 -3.18 -5.49
C SER A 37 15.58 -4.22 -4.90
N PRO A 38 14.39 -4.47 -5.48
CA PRO A 38 13.46 -5.49 -4.98
C PRO A 38 13.99 -6.92 -5.26
N THR A 39 13.65 -7.86 -4.39
CA THR A 39 13.87 -9.29 -4.58
C THR A 39 12.54 -10.00 -4.86
N GLU A 40 12.57 -11.30 -5.16
CA GLU A 40 11.34 -12.08 -5.37
C GLU A 40 10.45 -12.16 -4.12
N SER A 41 11.06 -12.03 -2.94
CA SER A 41 10.36 -12.00 -1.65
C SER A 41 9.92 -10.60 -1.23
N SER A 42 10.24 -9.54 -1.99
CA SER A 42 9.86 -8.18 -1.63
C SER A 42 8.35 -7.95 -1.69
N ASP A 43 7.89 -7.19 -0.71
CA ASP A 43 6.63 -6.47 -0.57
C ASP A 43 6.76 -5.05 -1.17
N VAL A 44 5.61 -4.38 -1.31
CA VAL A 44 5.55 -2.96 -1.71
C VAL A 44 5.22 -2.12 -0.49
N ASP A 45 6.13 -1.21 -0.14
CA ASP A 45 5.98 -0.31 0.99
C ASP A 45 5.50 1.08 0.57
N LEU A 46 4.40 1.54 1.16
CA LEU A 46 3.80 2.85 0.90
C LEU A 46 3.67 3.62 2.21
N VAL A 47 3.91 4.93 2.15
CA VAL A 47 3.57 5.87 3.22
C VAL A 47 2.55 6.87 2.72
N ILE A 48 1.50 7.10 3.51
CA ILE A 48 0.34 7.91 3.18
C ILE A 48 0.15 8.94 4.29
N ILE A 49 0.13 10.20 3.91
CA ILE A 49 -0.23 11.31 4.80
C ILE A 49 -1.68 11.65 4.51
N ALA A 50 -2.57 11.35 5.45
CA ALA A 50 -4.01 11.57 5.31
C ALA A 50 -4.51 12.59 6.33
N GLU A 51 -5.63 13.23 6.04
CA GLU A 51 -6.31 14.10 7.01
C GLU A 51 -6.86 13.31 8.20
N ASP A 52 -7.38 12.12 7.91
CA ASP A 52 -7.82 11.14 8.90
C ASP A 52 -7.26 9.75 8.56
N PRO A 53 -6.06 9.41 9.07
CA PRO A 53 -5.47 8.08 8.96
C PRO A 53 -6.38 6.94 9.43
N GLN A 54 -7.16 7.17 10.49
CA GLN A 54 -7.95 6.12 11.13
C GLN A 54 -9.13 5.67 10.27
N ALA A 55 -9.66 6.55 9.40
CA ALA A 55 -10.69 6.20 8.43
C ALA A 55 -10.23 5.06 7.49
N TYR A 56 -8.97 5.09 7.05
CA TYR A 56 -8.41 4.08 6.16
C TYR A 56 -8.05 2.76 6.86
N ILE A 57 -7.76 2.81 8.15
CA ILE A 57 -7.38 1.65 8.97
C ILE A 57 -8.63 0.92 9.48
N THR A 58 -9.63 1.68 9.95
CA THR A 58 -10.85 1.12 10.56
C THR A 58 -11.78 0.53 9.50
N ASP A 59 -11.93 1.20 8.36
CA ASP A 59 -12.69 0.69 7.22
C ASP A 59 -11.75 0.45 6.03
N ALA A 60 -11.16 -0.75 6.00
CA ALA A 60 -10.19 -1.16 5.00
C ALA A 60 -10.81 -1.61 3.65
N GLU A 61 -12.13 -1.46 3.43
CA GLU A 61 -12.78 -1.93 2.20
C GLU A 61 -12.22 -1.26 0.93
N TRP A 62 -11.62 -0.06 1.05
CA TRP A 62 -10.95 0.62 -0.04
C TRP A 62 -9.81 -0.19 -0.68
N THR A 63 -9.18 -1.09 0.08
CA THR A 63 -8.09 -1.95 -0.41
C THR A 63 -8.55 -2.87 -1.54
N ARG A 64 -9.84 -3.21 -1.59
CA ARG A 64 -10.44 -4.05 -2.63
C ARG A 64 -10.44 -3.42 -4.02
N VAL A 65 -10.21 -2.09 -4.11
CA VAL A 65 -10.02 -1.40 -5.39
C VAL A 65 -8.81 -1.95 -6.16
N PHE A 66 -7.80 -2.46 -5.47
CA PHE A 66 -6.56 -2.97 -6.08
C PHE A 66 -6.58 -4.49 -6.33
N GLY A 67 -7.63 -5.18 -5.90
CA GLY A 67 -7.80 -6.61 -6.12
C GLY A 67 -8.44 -7.34 -4.96
N ARG A 68 -8.51 -8.66 -5.08
CA ARG A 68 -9.09 -9.52 -4.04
C ARG A 68 -8.13 -9.67 -2.87
N VAL A 69 -8.54 -9.15 -1.71
CA VAL A 69 -7.83 -9.30 -0.44
C VAL A 69 -8.04 -10.72 0.11
N ILE A 70 -6.95 -11.42 0.42
CA ILE A 70 -6.98 -12.70 1.16
C ILE A 70 -7.06 -12.42 2.65
N THR A 71 -6.17 -11.56 3.15
CA THR A 71 -6.08 -11.20 4.56
C THR A 71 -5.41 -9.84 4.70
N GLN A 72 -5.59 -9.24 5.88
CA GLN A 72 -4.99 -7.97 6.24
C GLN A 72 -4.64 -7.96 7.73
N LYS A 73 -3.67 -7.13 8.11
CA LYS A 73 -3.21 -6.98 9.48
C LYS A 73 -2.86 -5.53 9.75
N VAL A 74 -3.28 -5.03 10.92
CA VAL A 74 -2.88 -3.71 11.41
C VAL A 74 -1.65 -3.87 12.32
N GLU A 75 -0.64 -3.04 12.10
CA GLU A 75 0.64 -3.08 12.82
C GLU A 75 1.06 -1.66 13.22
N GLU A 76 1.54 -1.47 14.45
CA GLU A 76 1.92 -0.17 14.97
C GLU A 76 3.45 0.00 14.98
N TYR A 77 3.92 1.09 14.37
CA TYR A 77 5.33 1.47 14.27
C TYR A 77 5.54 2.89 14.82
N GLY A 78 5.32 3.05 16.13
CA GLY A 78 5.46 4.34 16.81
C GLY A 78 4.40 5.33 16.35
N LYS A 79 4.77 6.30 15.51
CA LYS A 79 3.84 7.32 14.98
C LYS A 79 3.11 6.89 13.71
N LEU A 80 3.53 5.78 13.10
CA LEU A 80 2.95 5.26 11.87
C LEU A 80 2.18 3.98 12.18
N THR A 81 0.98 3.84 11.63
CA THR A 81 0.21 2.60 11.67
C THR A 81 0.17 2.00 10.28
N SER A 82 0.67 0.78 10.13
CA SER A 82 0.65 0.03 8.88
C SER A 82 -0.61 -0.81 8.80
N LEU A 83 -1.29 -0.75 7.65
CA LEU A 83 -2.24 -1.76 7.21
C LEU A 83 -1.52 -2.63 6.17
N ARG A 84 -1.07 -3.82 6.59
CA ARG A 84 -0.44 -4.81 5.72
C ARG A 84 -1.51 -5.69 5.07
N VAL A 85 -1.47 -5.86 3.77
CA VAL A 85 -2.51 -6.54 2.97
C VAL A 85 -1.89 -7.54 2.01
N TRP A 86 -2.44 -8.76 1.99
CA TRP A 86 -2.05 -9.81 1.04
C TRP A 86 -3.18 -10.04 0.04
N TYR A 87 -2.86 -9.93 -1.25
CA TYR A 87 -3.80 -10.09 -2.35
C TYR A 87 -3.70 -11.49 -2.97
N GLU A 88 -4.81 -11.97 -3.55
CA GLU A 88 -4.88 -13.26 -4.27
C GLU A 88 -3.87 -13.36 -5.41
N CYS A 89 -3.52 -12.22 -6.00
CA CYS A 89 -2.55 -12.13 -7.07
C CYS A 89 -1.08 -12.33 -6.60
N GLY A 90 -0.86 -12.55 -5.29
CA GLY A 90 0.45 -12.83 -4.69
C GLY A 90 1.24 -11.59 -4.27
N LEU A 91 0.65 -10.40 -4.37
CA LEU A 91 1.25 -9.16 -3.86
C LEU A 91 1.00 -9.00 -2.36
N GLU A 92 2.02 -8.53 -1.67
CA GLU A 92 1.99 -8.07 -0.29
C GLU A 92 2.29 -6.59 -0.28
N ILE A 93 1.39 -5.80 0.32
CA ILE A 93 1.46 -4.34 0.33
C ILE A 93 1.36 -3.84 1.76
N GLU A 94 2.27 -2.95 2.14
CA GLU A 94 2.22 -2.23 3.40
C GLU A 94 1.78 -0.80 3.18
N TYR A 95 0.62 -0.46 3.74
CA TYR A 95 0.10 0.90 3.72
C TYR A 95 0.34 1.57 5.07
N GLY A 96 1.43 2.32 5.19
CA GLY A 96 1.73 3.11 6.38
C GLY A 96 0.99 4.43 6.40
N PHE A 97 0.17 4.68 7.42
CA PHE A 97 -0.57 5.93 7.58
C PHE A 97 -0.03 6.79 8.73
N THR A 98 -0.01 8.12 8.51
CA THR A 98 0.29 9.16 9.51
C THR A 98 -0.43 10.47 9.22
#